data_AF-A0AAD2FRR9-F1
#
_entry.id   AF-A0AAD2FRR9-F1
#
_cell.length_a   1.000
_cell.length_b   1.000
_cell.length_c   1.000
_cell.angle_alpha   90.00
_cell.angle_beta   90.00
_cell.angle_gamma   90.00
#
_symmetry.space_group_name_H-M   'P 1'
#
loop_
_entity.id
_entity.type
_entity.pdbx_description
1 polymer ?
#
loop_
_entity_poly.entity_id
_entity_poly.type
_entity_poly.pdbx_seq_one_letter_code
_entity_poly.pdbx_strand_id
1 'polypeptide(L)'
;MSEQEAASDDFSGLTSFFFYTFIVHPCTAWILRPGRFERKKSIMYAIAFLAALAAIKTGMEFAERGPNHYSLLGVTRDSNPLEIKRAYRKLSVQLHPDKNDSPDAADQFDKVKQAYDVLMDLELREVYNKFGNEGIQQNKRYSETQFLMEAGIFYVSWGVMTFFLTMGKKSGQARDWTLTGLILMLVVEVVVMTSVTNPLPSSIFPTLTEADLVRVLHSLFPAFMNGCRSMGAYLYVDLDAQLRQLLLALQEQNQDILLVLRDVQIGVQTIQSSGGGGGGGPRLATGPISTSNIPVATDGGALGVTPTGKLKELQARLHHSNGTVAQAVQSLKQEQKSSGLGFYGMILGYIVISYLFS
;
A
#
# COMPACT_ATOMS: atom_id res chain seq x y z
N MET A 1 -22.01 -28.57 -14.85
CA MET A 1 -20.72 -28.54 -15.55
C MET A 1 -19.76 -29.55 -14.93
N SER A 2 -18.79 -30.06 -15.70
CA SER A 2 -17.84 -31.12 -15.34
C SER A 2 -16.64 -30.58 -14.54
N GLU A 3 -15.94 -31.47 -13.81
CA GLU A 3 -14.70 -31.25 -13.02
C GLU A 3 -13.62 -30.36 -13.69
N GLN A 4 -13.69 -30.16 -15.00
CA GLN A 4 -12.86 -29.21 -15.75
C GLN A 4 -13.05 -27.74 -15.36
N GLU A 5 -14.24 -27.33 -14.90
CA GLU A 5 -14.50 -25.92 -14.58
C GLU A 5 -13.91 -25.53 -13.21
N ALA A 6 -14.01 -26.42 -12.21
CA ALA A 6 -13.37 -26.23 -10.90
C ALA A 6 -11.83 -26.20 -11.00
N ALA A 7 -11.24 -27.04 -11.87
CA ALA A 7 -9.80 -27.01 -12.15
C ALA A 7 -9.36 -25.74 -12.90
N SER A 8 -10.27 -25.11 -13.64
CA SER A 8 -9.99 -23.87 -14.38
C SER A 8 -9.90 -22.65 -13.45
N ASP A 9 -10.65 -22.62 -12.35
CA ASP A 9 -10.63 -21.54 -11.37
C ASP A 9 -9.36 -21.55 -10.49
N ASP A 10 -8.88 -22.73 -10.07
CA ASP A 10 -7.59 -22.83 -9.36
C ASP A 10 -6.41 -22.36 -10.23
N PHE A 11 -6.47 -22.63 -11.54
CA PHE A 11 -5.48 -22.14 -12.49
C PHE A 11 -5.67 -20.65 -12.81
N SER A 12 -6.90 -20.12 -12.73
CA SER A 12 -7.20 -18.70 -12.97
C SER A 12 -6.60 -17.79 -11.90
N GLY A 13 -6.61 -18.22 -10.63
CA GLY A 13 -5.97 -17.51 -9.53
C GLY A 13 -4.44 -17.43 -9.68
N LEU A 14 -3.82 -18.55 -10.07
CA LEU A 14 -2.37 -18.67 -10.24
C LEU A 14 -1.86 -17.99 -11.53
N THR A 15 -2.62 -18.06 -12.62
CA THR A 15 -2.33 -17.31 -13.85
C THR A 15 -2.52 -15.80 -13.65
N SER A 16 -3.58 -15.40 -12.94
CA SER A 16 -3.76 -14.00 -12.50
C SER A 16 -2.54 -13.55 -11.69
N PHE A 17 -2.10 -14.36 -10.72
CA PHE A 17 -0.92 -14.05 -9.93
C PHE A 17 0.33 -13.79 -10.78
N PHE A 18 0.64 -14.67 -11.73
CA PHE A 18 1.82 -14.49 -12.58
C PHE A 18 1.69 -13.30 -13.52
N PHE A 19 0.50 -13.04 -14.07
CA PHE A 19 0.23 -11.84 -14.85
C PHE A 19 0.52 -10.58 -14.03
N TYR A 20 -0.01 -10.51 -12.82
CA TYR A 20 0.16 -9.35 -11.96
C TYR A 20 1.63 -9.18 -11.50
N THR A 21 2.30 -10.28 -11.17
CA THR A 21 3.68 -10.25 -10.65
C THR A 21 4.72 -9.97 -11.74
N PHE A 22 4.58 -10.55 -12.93
CA PHE A 22 5.58 -10.45 -13.99
C PHE A 22 5.27 -9.39 -15.05
N ILE A 23 4.02 -8.96 -15.20
CA ILE A 23 3.63 -7.97 -16.21
C ILE A 23 3.21 -6.67 -15.53
N VAL A 24 2.24 -6.72 -14.61
CA VAL A 24 1.67 -5.50 -14.01
C VAL A 24 2.67 -4.82 -13.08
N HIS A 25 3.41 -5.56 -12.26
CA HIS A 25 4.37 -4.97 -11.33
C HIS A 25 5.52 -4.23 -12.06
N PRO A 26 6.22 -4.80 -13.06
CA PRO A 26 7.21 -4.05 -13.83
C PRO A 26 6.63 -2.82 -14.53
N CYS A 27 5.41 -2.90 -15.07
CA CYS A 27 4.73 -1.77 -15.70
C CYS A 27 4.43 -0.65 -14.69
N THR A 28 3.88 -0.97 -13.51
CA THR A 28 3.63 0.04 -12.47
C THR A 28 4.93 0.63 -11.93
N ALA A 29 5.97 -0.17 -11.74
CA ALA A 29 7.29 0.29 -11.34
C ALA A 29 7.93 1.22 -12.39
N TRP A 30 7.70 0.96 -13.67
CA TRP A 30 8.15 1.83 -14.77
C TRP A 30 7.43 3.18 -14.77
N ILE A 31 6.12 3.20 -14.46
CA ILE A 31 5.32 4.43 -14.30
C ILE A 31 5.81 5.24 -13.09
N LEU A 32 6.09 4.56 -11.97
CA LEU A 32 6.53 5.17 -10.71
C LEU A 32 8.04 5.44 -10.64
N ARG A 33 8.77 5.34 -11.76
CA ARG A 33 10.22 5.60 -11.78
C ARG A 33 10.53 7.04 -11.34
N PRO A 34 11.43 7.26 -10.36
CA PRO A 34 11.78 8.61 -9.91
C PRO A 34 12.40 9.42 -11.05
N GLY A 35 11.94 10.67 -11.20
CA GLY A 35 12.44 11.62 -12.21
C GLY A 35 11.72 11.60 -13.56
N ARG A 36 10.77 10.68 -13.81
CA ARG A 36 10.01 10.67 -15.07
C ARG A 36 8.84 11.65 -15.08
N PHE A 37 8.01 11.62 -14.04
CA PHE A 37 6.90 12.55 -13.86
C PHE A 37 6.96 13.18 -12.47
N GLU A 38 6.20 14.27 -12.32
CA GLU A 38 5.96 14.91 -11.03
C GLU A 38 5.26 13.92 -10.07
N ARG A 39 5.69 13.88 -8.80
CA ARG A 39 5.26 12.86 -7.81
C ARG A 39 3.74 12.61 -7.79
N LYS A 40 2.95 13.68 -7.86
CA LYS A 40 1.47 13.60 -7.88
C LYS A 40 0.93 12.94 -9.15
N LYS A 41 1.52 13.24 -10.31
CA LYS A 41 1.12 12.70 -11.61
C LYS A 41 1.51 11.23 -11.75
N SER A 42 2.71 10.83 -11.28
CA SER A 42 3.12 9.42 -11.28
C SER A 42 2.15 8.54 -10.51
N ILE A 43 1.74 8.99 -9.31
CA ILE A 43 0.78 8.26 -8.47
C ILE A 43 -0.57 8.18 -9.18
N MET A 44 -1.06 9.29 -9.74
CA MET A 44 -2.32 9.33 -10.47
C MET A 44 -2.32 8.36 -11.67
N TYR A 45 -1.25 8.33 -12.47
CA TYR A 45 -1.14 7.41 -13.61
C TYR A 45 -1.04 5.96 -13.17
N ALA A 46 -0.33 5.66 -12.08
CA ALA A 46 -0.26 4.30 -11.55
C ALA A 46 -1.62 3.81 -11.04
N ILE A 47 -2.36 4.66 -10.31
CA ILE A 47 -3.72 4.35 -9.85
C ILE A 47 -4.65 4.17 -11.05
N ALA A 48 -4.62 5.07 -12.03
CA ALA A 48 -5.45 4.98 -13.23
C ALA A 48 -5.15 3.71 -14.04
N PHE A 49 -3.88 3.34 -14.18
CA PHE A 49 -3.46 2.10 -14.86
C PHE A 49 -3.97 0.85 -14.14
N LEU A 50 -3.82 0.79 -12.82
CA LEU A 50 -4.32 -0.34 -12.02
C LEU A 50 -5.85 -0.41 -12.01
N ALA A 51 -6.53 0.73 -11.92
CA ALA A 51 -7.99 0.81 -11.99
C ALA A 51 -8.51 0.37 -13.37
N ALA A 52 -7.84 0.77 -14.45
CA ALA A 52 -8.20 0.34 -15.80
C ALA A 52 -8.02 -1.17 -15.98
N LEU A 53 -6.89 -1.73 -15.52
CA LEU A 53 -6.66 -3.18 -15.57
C LEU A 53 -7.67 -3.95 -14.72
N ALA A 54 -7.98 -3.47 -13.52
CA ALA A 54 -8.99 -4.03 -12.66
C ALA A 54 -10.36 -4.02 -13.34
N ALA A 55 -10.76 -2.87 -13.92
CA ALA A 55 -12.04 -2.75 -14.64
C ALA A 55 -12.13 -3.67 -15.86
N ILE A 56 -11.04 -3.79 -16.64
CA ILE A 56 -10.99 -4.72 -17.78
C ILE A 56 -11.11 -6.16 -17.29
N LYS A 57 -10.35 -6.55 -16.26
CA LYS A 57 -10.40 -7.91 -15.71
C LYS A 57 -11.79 -8.25 -15.18
N THR A 58 -12.35 -7.40 -14.32
CA THR A 58 -13.71 -7.58 -13.79
C THR A 58 -14.75 -7.59 -14.90
N GLY A 59 -14.58 -6.75 -15.93
CA GLY A 59 -15.46 -6.72 -17.10
C GLY A 59 -15.41 -8.00 -17.93
N MET A 60 -14.22 -8.59 -18.16
CA MET A 60 -14.07 -9.87 -18.86
C MET A 60 -14.67 -11.02 -18.04
N GLU A 61 -14.39 -11.07 -16.73
CA GLU A 61 -14.99 -12.07 -15.84
C GLU A 61 -16.52 -11.99 -15.83
N PHE A 62 -17.07 -10.77 -15.87
CA PHE A 62 -18.52 -10.57 -15.93
C PHE A 62 -19.12 -10.99 -17.28
N ALA A 63 -18.37 -10.78 -18.38
CA ALA A 63 -18.79 -11.21 -19.71
C ALA A 63 -18.80 -12.74 -19.87
N GLU A 64 -17.83 -13.43 -19.26
CA GLU A 64 -17.72 -14.90 -19.32
C GLU A 64 -18.79 -15.62 -18.50
N ARG A 65 -19.22 -15.05 -17.36
CA ARG A 65 -20.23 -15.67 -16.47
C ARG A 65 -21.63 -15.81 -17.07
N GLY A 66 -21.93 -15.05 -18.11
CA GLY A 66 -23.28 -15.01 -18.68
C GLY A 66 -24.31 -14.38 -17.72
N PRO A 67 -25.59 -14.32 -18.14
CA PRO A 67 -26.63 -13.62 -17.39
C PRO A 67 -27.05 -14.38 -16.10
N ASN A 68 -27.09 -13.66 -14.98
CA ASN A 68 -27.64 -14.13 -13.70
C ASN A 68 -29.13 -14.53 -13.81
N HIS A 69 -29.65 -15.35 -12.87
CA HIS A 69 -31.06 -15.77 -12.84
C HIS A 69 -32.04 -14.58 -12.78
N TYR A 70 -31.69 -13.54 -12.01
CA TYR A 70 -32.43 -12.28 -11.96
C TYR A 70 -32.46 -11.57 -13.33
N SER A 71 -31.31 -11.49 -13.99
CA SER A 71 -31.17 -10.90 -15.32
C SER A 71 -31.89 -11.71 -16.41
N LEU A 72 -31.86 -13.04 -16.32
CA LEU A 72 -32.57 -13.96 -17.24
C LEU A 72 -34.09 -13.76 -17.18
N LEU A 73 -34.64 -13.57 -15.99
CA LEU A 73 -36.07 -13.31 -15.79
C LEU A 73 -36.43 -11.82 -15.96
N GLY A 74 -35.44 -10.93 -16.03
CA GLY A 74 -35.66 -9.48 -16.10
C GLY A 74 -36.29 -8.89 -14.83
N VAL A 75 -35.98 -9.48 -13.68
CA VAL A 75 -36.50 -9.09 -12.37
C VAL A 75 -35.37 -8.63 -11.45
N THR A 76 -35.72 -7.81 -10.46
CA THR A 76 -34.74 -7.37 -9.45
C THR A 76 -34.62 -8.37 -8.32
N ARG A 77 -33.56 -8.27 -7.54
CA ARG A 77 -33.36 -9.09 -6.34
C ARG A 77 -34.44 -8.90 -5.27
N ASP A 78 -35.10 -7.74 -5.26
CA ASP A 78 -36.19 -7.40 -4.35
C ASP A 78 -37.57 -7.84 -4.87
N SER A 79 -37.64 -8.47 -6.06
CA SER A 79 -38.92 -8.84 -6.66
C SER A 79 -39.67 -9.90 -5.86
N ASN A 80 -40.96 -9.62 -5.66
CA ASN A 80 -41.92 -10.48 -4.96
C ASN A 80 -42.20 -11.76 -5.79
N PRO A 81 -42.55 -12.92 -5.21
CA PRO A 81 -42.80 -14.14 -5.99
C PRO A 81 -43.90 -14.00 -7.04
N LEU A 82 -44.87 -13.10 -6.83
CA LEU A 82 -45.89 -12.74 -7.82
C LEU A 82 -45.29 -12.11 -9.08
N GLU A 83 -44.27 -11.26 -8.95
CA GLU A 83 -43.57 -10.62 -10.07
C GLU A 83 -42.70 -11.63 -10.82
N ILE A 84 -41.97 -12.47 -10.09
CA ILE A 84 -41.16 -13.56 -10.65
C ILE A 84 -42.03 -14.49 -11.49
N LYS A 85 -43.20 -14.89 -10.96
CA LYS A 85 -44.17 -15.73 -11.68
C LYS A 85 -44.75 -15.06 -12.92
N ARG A 86 -45.00 -13.74 -12.88
CA ARG A 86 -45.48 -12.98 -14.04
C ARG A 86 -44.41 -12.87 -15.13
N ALA A 87 -43.17 -12.59 -14.74
CA ALA A 87 -42.03 -12.50 -15.64
C ALA A 87 -41.76 -13.85 -16.34
N TYR A 88 -41.74 -14.94 -15.57
CA TYR A 88 -41.61 -16.30 -16.11
C TYR A 88 -42.71 -16.60 -17.13
N ARG A 89 -43.99 -16.38 -16.80
CA ARG A 89 -45.11 -16.63 -17.74
C ARG A 89 -44.95 -15.88 -19.06
N LYS A 90 -44.48 -14.63 -19.02
CA LYS A 90 -44.26 -13.82 -20.22
C LYS A 90 -43.14 -14.42 -21.07
N LEU A 91 -42.01 -14.77 -20.46
CA LEU A 91 -40.85 -15.33 -21.15
C LEU A 91 -41.09 -16.75 -21.67
N SER A 92 -41.76 -17.61 -20.91
CA SER A 92 -42.09 -18.98 -21.33
C SER A 92 -42.94 -19.03 -22.60
N VAL A 93 -43.87 -18.08 -22.80
CA VAL A 93 -44.69 -18.01 -24.01
C VAL A 93 -43.87 -17.53 -25.22
N GLN A 94 -42.88 -16.66 -24.99
CA GLN A 94 -42.02 -16.10 -26.03
C GLN A 94 -40.93 -17.09 -26.48
N LEU A 95 -40.37 -17.85 -25.54
CA LEU A 95 -39.29 -18.80 -25.76
C LEU A 95 -39.79 -20.24 -25.98
N HIS A 96 -41.10 -20.45 -26.09
CA HIS A 96 -41.63 -21.80 -26.29
C HIS A 96 -41.12 -22.39 -27.61
N PRO A 97 -40.57 -23.62 -27.63
CA PRO A 97 -39.99 -24.22 -28.84
C PRO A 97 -41.00 -24.34 -29.99
N ASP A 98 -42.30 -24.55 -29.69
CA ASP A 98 -43.35 -24.57 -30.73
C ASP A 98 -43.69 -23.20 -31.34
N LYS A 99 -43.27 -22.08 -30.73
CA LYS A 99 -43.59 -20.72 -31.19
C LYS A 99 -42.37 -19.93 -31.66
N ASN A 100 -41.17 -20.38 -31.29
CA ASN A 100 -39.92 -19.73 -31.62
C ASN A 100 -39.02 -20.73 -32.35
N ASP A 101 -38.90 -20.53 -33.67
CA ASP A 101 -38.10 -21.38 -34.56
C ASP A 101 -36.58 -21.14 -34.45
N SER A 102 -36.13 -20.33 -33.48
CA SER A 102 -34.70 -20.10 -33.24
C SER A 102 -34.02 -21.40 -32.75
N PRO A 103 -32.83 -21.75 -33.28
CA PRO A 103 -32.10 -22.95 -32.84
C PRO A 103 -31.76 -22.92 -31.34
N ASP A 104 -31.68 -21.73 -30.74
CA ASP A 104 -31.35 -21.54 -29.32
C ASP A 104 -32.60 -21.45 -28.41
N ALA A 105 -33.81 -21.58 -28.96
CA ALA A 105 -35.05 -21.38 -28.19
C ALA A 105 -35.18 -22.39 -27.04
N ALA A 106 -34.83 -23.65 -27.29
CA ALA A 106 -34.88 -24.71 -26.27
C ALA A 106 -33.90 -24.42 -25.11
N ASP A 107 -32.65 -24.07 -25.43
CA ASP A 107 -31.63 -23.78 -24.42
C ASP A 107 -31.98 -22.53 -23.59
N GLN A 108 -32.52 -21.50 -24.22
CA GLN A 108 -32.97 -20.29 -23.52
C GLN A 108 -34.20 -20.57 -22.64
N PHE A 109 -35.12 -21.40 -23.11
CA PHE A 109 -36.28 -21.83 -22.33
C PHE A 109 -35.85 -22.61 -21.08
N ASP A 110 -34.91 -23.53 -21.22
CA ASP A 110 -34.38 -24.31 -20.10
C ASP A 110 -33.67 -23.42 -19.07
N LYS A 111 -32.88 -22.44 -19.51
CA LYS A 111 -32.25 -21.44 -18.62
C LYS A 111 -33.27 -20.59 -17.86
N VAL A 112 -34.33 -20.14 -18.53
CA VAL A 112 -35.40 -19.35 -17.89
C VAL A 112 -36.21 -20.20 -16.91
N LYS A 113 -36.46 -21.47 -17.24
CA LYS A 113 -37.12 -22.41 -16.35
C LYS A 113 -36.28 -22.70 -15.11
N GLN A 114 -34.99 -22.97 -15.27
CA GLN A 114 -34.07 -23.16 -14.14
C GLN A 114 -34.02 -21.92 -13.24
N ALA A 115 -33.94 -20.72 -13.83
CA ALA A 115 -33.98 -19.47 -13.08
C ALA A 115 -35.28 -19.33 -12.27
N TYR A 116 -36.43 -19.70 -12.84
CA TYR A 116 -37.70 -19.67 -12.13
C TYR A 116 -37.73 -20.66 -10.97
N ASP A 117 -37.29 -21.91 -11.20
CA ASP A 117 -37.29 -22.95 -10.17
C ASP A 117 -36.41 -22.57 -8.98
N VAL A 118 -35.24 -21.97 -9.22
CA VAL A 118 -34.32 -21.49 -8.17
C VAL A 118 -34.87 -20.28 -7.42
N LEU A 119 -35.43 -19.28 -8.13
CA LEU A 119 -35.88 -18.03 -7.49
C LEU A 119 -37.24 -18.14 -6.79
N MET A 120 -38.04 -19.14 -7.13
CA MET A 120 -39.38 -19.36 -6.55
C MET A 120 -39.32 -20.10 -5.21
N ASP A 121 -38.32 -20.96 -5.01
CA ASP A 121 -38.06 -21.62 -3.74
C ASP A 121 -37.24 -20.71 -2.81
N LEU A 122 -37.73 -20.47 -1.59
CA LEU A 122 -37.08 -19.57 -0.63
C LEU A 122 -35.71 -20.10 -0.19
N GLU A 123 -35.57 -21.41 0.00
CA GLU A 123 -34.30 -22.02 0.42
C GLU A 123 -33.28 -21.95 -0.73
N LEU A 124 -33.70 -22.30 -1.95
CA LEU A 124 -32.80 -22.23 -3.12
C LEU A 124 -32.44 -20.79 -3.48
N ARG A 125 -33.35 -19.84 -3.33
CA ARG A 125 -33.06 -18.42 -3.56
C ARG A 125 -32.02 -17.89 -2.57
N GLU A 126 -32.09 -18.29 -1.31
CA GLU A 126 -31.10 -17.90 -0.31
C GLU A 126 -29.72 -18.49 -0.62
N VAL A 127 -29.66 -19.78 -0.96
CA VAL A 127 -28.42 -20.45 -1.38
C VAL A 127 -27.85 -19.80 -2.64
N TYR A 128 -28.69 -19.48 -3.62
CA TYR A 128 -28.28 -18.82 -4.85
C TYR A 128 -27.73 -17.40 -4.59
N ASN A 129 -28.36 -16.64 -3.71
CA ASN A 129 -27.90 -15.31 -3.36
C ASN A 129 -26.50 -15.33 -2.70
N LYS A 130 -26.29 -16.26 -1.76
CA LYS A 130 -25.03 -16.39 -1.02
C LYS A 130 -23.90 -17.05 -1.81
N PHE A 131 -24.21 -18.06 -2.63
CA PHE A 131 -23.20 -18.92 -3.26
C PHE A 131 -23.25 -18.92 -4.79
N GLY A 132 -24.23 -18.28 -5.41
CA GLY A 132 -24.41 -18.26 -6.86
C GLY A 132 -24.78 -19.63 -7.44
N ASN A 133 -24.50 -19.82 -8.73
CA ASN A 133 -24.84 -21.04 -9.47
C ASN A 133 -24.12 -22.30 -8.92
N GLU A 134 -22.92 -22.14 -8.36
CA GLU A 134 -22.12 -23.21 -7.78
C GLU A 134 -22.83 -23.88 -6.59
N GLY A 135 -23.43 -23.07 -5.71
CA GLY A 135 -24.19 -23.55 -4.55
C GLY A 135 -25.44 -24.35 -4.91
N ILE A 136 -26.02 -24.09 -6.09
CA ILE A 136 -27.21 -24.81 -6.59
C ILE A 136 -26.83 -26.12 -7.27
N GLN A 137 -25.71 -26.17 -8.00
CA GLN A 137 -25.26 -27.38 -8.70
C GLN A 137 -24.79 -28.48 -7.75
N GLN A 138 -24.19 -28.13 -6.60
CA GLN A 138 -23.80 -29.08 -5.56
C GLN A 138 -25.00 -29.49 -4.67
N ASN A 139 -25.94 -30.20 -5.29
CA ASN A 139 -27.10 -30.90 -4.71
C ASN A 139 -27.26 -30.78 -3.18
N LYS A 140 -27.94 -29.72 -2.72
CA LYS A 140 -28.45 -29.51 -1.35
C LYS A 140 -27.44 -29.61 -0.19
N ARG A 141 -26.13 -29.63 -0.44
CA ARG A 141 -25.13 -29.84 0.62
C ARG A 141 -23.87 -29.00 0.42
N TYR A 142 -24.04 -27.77 -0.07
CA TYR A 142 -23.07 -26.72 0.20
C TYR A 142 -23.06 -26.50 1.71
N SER A 143 -22.10 -27.08 2.42
CA SER A 143 -21.99 -26.87 3.86
C SER A 143 -21.26 -25.55 4.09
N GLU A 144 -21.67 -24.81 5.11
CA GLU A 144 -20.96 -23.62 5.59
C GLU A 144 -19.45 -23.89 5.78
N THR A 145 -19.09 -25.15 6.02
CA THR A 145 -17.71 -25.63 6.12
C THR A 145 -16.91 -25.52 4.83
N GLN A 146 -17.50 -25.77 3.66
CA GLN A 146 -16.78 -25.64 2.38
C GLN A 146 -16.47 -24.18 2.08
N PHE A 147 -17.41 -23.28 2.30
CA PHE A 147 -17.19 -21.85 2.18
C PHE A 147 -16.09 -21.34 3.12
N LEU A 148 -16.13 -21.73 4.40
CA LEU A 148 -15.09 -21.34 5.36
C LEU A 148 -13.71 -21.88 4.96
N MET A 149 -13.64 -23.05 4.32
CA MET A 149 -12.40 -23.61 3.80
C MET A 149 -11.91 -22.83 2.57
N GLU A 150 -12.78 -22.53 1.60
CA GLU A 150 -12.43 -21.75 0.40
C GLU A 150 -11.95 -20.34 0.77
N ALA A 151 -12.71 -19.63 1.60
CA ALA A 151 -12.31 -18.33 2.13
C ALA A 151 -10.99 -18.44 2.92
N GLY A 152 -10.88 -19.44 3.81
CA GLY A 152 -9.67 -19.71 4.57
C GLY A 152 -8.45 -19.92 3.68
N ILE A 153 -8.56 -20.75 2.64
CA ILE A 153 -7.50 -21.00 1.67
C ILE A 153 -7.14 -19.70 0.94
N PHE A 154 -8.12 -18.93 0.46
CA PHE A 154 -7.89 -17.66 -0.21
C PHE A 154 -7.08 -16.71 0.68
N TYR A 155 -7.57 -16.39 1.88
CA TYR A 155 -6.95 -15.41 2.76
C TYR A 155 -5.59 -15.85 3.31
N VAL A 156 -5.45 -17.12 3.68
CA VAL A 156 -4.17 -17.66 4.15
C VAL A 156 -3.16 -17.67 3.02
N SER A 157 -3.53 -18.16 1.84
CA SER A 157 -2.63 -18.21 0.67
C SER A 157 -2.17 -16.82 0.28
N TRP A 158 -3.10 -15.85 0.18
CA TRP A 158 -2.77 -14.47 -0.14
C TRP A 158 -1.98 -13.77 0.97
N GLY A 159 -2.25 -14.07 2.25
CA GLY A 159 -1.49 -13.55 3.38
C GLY A 159 -0.04 -14.06 3.41
N VAL A 160 0.15 -15.37 3.25
CA VAL A 160 1.48 -16.00 3.16
C VAL A 160 2.23 -15.47 1.95
N MET A 161 1.58 -15.41 0.78
CA MET A 161 2.17 -14.89 -0.44
C MET A 161 2.62 -13.43 -0.28
N THR A 162 1.76 -12.58 0.29
CA THR A 162 2.07 -11.18 0.61
C THR A 162 3.30 -11.08 1.50
N PHE A 163 3.40 -11.92 2.53
CA PHE A 163 4.55 -11.94 3.44
C PHE A 163 5.85 -12.28 2.71
N PHE A 164 5.87 -13.34 1.89
CA PHE A 164 7.05 -13.72 1.10
C PHE A 164 7.48 -12.62 0.14
N LEU A 165 6.52 -12.01 -0.54
CA LEU A 165 6.74 -10.96 -1.54
C LEU A 165 7.16 -9.60 -0.94
N THR A 166 7.06 -9.45 0.39
CA THR A 166 7.35 -8.21 1.13
C THR A 166 8.32 -8.40 2.30
N MET A 167 9.05 -9.52 2.37
CA MET A 167 10.04 -9.81 3.43
C MET A 167 11.16 -8.76 3.54
N GLY A 168 11.39 -7.95 2.50
CA GLY A 168 12.38 -6.88 2.54
C GLY A 168 12.04 -5.78 3.55
N LYS A 169 13.05 -5.27 4.27
CA LYS A 169 12.89 -4.10 5.16
C LYS A 169 12.32 -2.87 4.44
N LYS A 170 12.60 -2.76 3.12
CA LYS A 170 12.11 -1.68 2.25
C LYS A 170 10.62 -1.76 1.93
N SER A 171 9.99 -2.92 2.15
CA SER A 171 8.58 -3.17 1.82
C SER A 171 7.69 -3.29 3.05
N GLY A 172 8.16 -2.89 4.24
CA GLY A 172 7.40 -2.99 5.49
C GLY A 172 6.05 -2.27 5.43
N GLN A 173 6.02 -1.01 4.98
CA GLN A 173 4.77 -0.25 4.86
C GLN A 173 3.81 -0.84 3.82
N ALA A 174 4.34 -1.32 2.69
CA ALA A 174 3.55 -2.03 1.68
C ALA A 174 2.86 -3.27 2.28
N ARG A 175 3.60 -4.06 3.06
CA ARG A 175 3.09 -5.24 3.75
C ARG A 175 1.94 -4.88 4.68
N ASP A 176 2.13 -3.87 5.50
CA ASP A 176 1.13 -3.45 6.47
C ASP A 176 -0.16 -3.03 5.76
N TRP A 177 -0.07 -2.23 4.68
CA TRP A 177 -1.23 -1.85 3.87
C TRP A 177 -1.94 -3.04 3.22
N THR A 178 -1.18 -3.98 2.66
CA THR A 178 -1.76 -5.18 2.03
C THR A 178 -2.47 -6.07 3.05
N LEU A 179 -1.89 -6.26 4.24
CA LEU A 179 -2.49 -7.08 5.30
C LEU A 179 -3.73 -6.39 5.90
N THR A 180 -3.68 -5.07 6.11
CA THR A 180 -4.86 -4.31 6.53
C THR A 180 -5.98 -4.41 5.49
N GLY A 181 -5.67 -4.28 4.20
CA GLY A 181 -6.65 -4.45 3.13
C GLY A 181 -7.23 -5.87 3.07
N LEU A 182 -6.40 -6.89 3.30
CA LEU A 182 -6.83 -8.29 3.34
C LEU A 182 -7.79 -8.57 4.52
N ILE A 183 -7.49 -8.03 5.70
CA ILE A 183 -8.38 -8.12 6.87
C ILE A 183 -9.68 -7.36 6.61
N LEU A 184 -9.62 -6.15 6.06
CA LEU A 184 -10.81 -5.36 5.73
C LEU A 184 -11.70 -6.12 4.74
N MET A 185 -11.10 -6.73 3.73
CA MET A 185 -11.81 -7.50 2.73
C MET A 185 -12.51 -8.73 3.34
N LEU A 186 -11.84 -9.44 4.26
CA LEU A 186 -12.43 -10.53 5.05
C LEU A 186 -13.62 -10.06 5.88
N VAL A 187 -13.50 -8.89 6.53
CA VAL A 187 -14.61 -8.33 7.31
C VAL A 187 -15.81 -8.03 6.41
N VAL A 188 -15.59 -7.41 5.24
CA VAL A 188 -16.66 -7.13 4.27
C VAL A 188 -17.31 -8.43 3.80
N GLU A 189 -16.53 -9.45 3.46
CA GLU A 189 -17.05 -10.75 3.04
C GLU A 189 -17.90 -11.41 4.13
N VAL A 190 -17.42 -11.43 5.37
CA VAL A 190 -18.17 -11.98 6.51
C VAL A 190 -19.46 -11.21 6.73
N VAL A 191 -19.43 -9.87 6.67
CA VAL A 191 -20.64 -9.04 6.84
C VAL A 191 -21.66 -9.33 5.75
N VAL A 192 -21.23 -9.39 4.48
CA VAL A 192 -22.11 -9.67 3.33
C VAL A 192 -22.72 -11.07 3.40
N MET A 193 -21.99 -12.05 3.91
CA MET A 193 -22.47 -13.44 4.00
C MET A 193 -23.34 -13.70 5.23
N THR A 194 -23.09 -12.99 6.34
CA THR A 194 -23.84 -13.16 7.59
C THR A 194 -25.06 -12.23 7.68
N SER A 195 -25.17 -11.22 6.82
CA SER A 195 -26.30 -10.30 6.81
C SER A 195 -27.60 -11.03 6.44
N VAL A 196 -28.59 -10.95 7.33
CA VAL A 196 -29.95 -11.49 7.12
C VAL A 196 -30.76 -10.57 6.18
N THR A 197 -30.40 -9.29 6.12
CA THR A 197 -30.99 -8.27 5.25
C THR A 197 -30.03 -7.93 4.11
N ASN A 198 -30.57 -7.53 2.96
CA ASN A 198 -29.80 -7.11 1.79
C ASN A 198 -28.76 -6.04 2.17
N PRO A 199 -27.45 -6.35 2.19
CA PRO A 199 -26.42 -5.40 2.59
C PRO A 199 -26.09 -4.39 1.48
N LEU A 200 -26.49 -4.68 0.24
CA LEU A 200 -26.26 -3.82 -0.91
C LEU A 200 -27.50 -2.98 -1.24
N PRO A 201 -27.35 -1.65 -1.45
CA PRO A 201 -28.46 -0.82 -1.89
C PRO A 201 -28.88 -1.22 -3.32
N SER A 202 -30.15 -1.60 -3.48
CA SER A 202 -30.71 -2.06 -4.76
C SER A 202 -30.71 -1.00 -5.87
N SER A 203 -30.50 0.27 -5.50
CA SER A 203 -30.32 1.39 -6.43
C SER A 203 -29.02 1.33 -7.25
N ILE A 204 -27.96 0.73 -6.70
CA ILE A 204 -26.63 0.71 -7.34
C ILE A 204 -26.42 -0.62 -8.09
N PHE A 205 -26.95 -1.72 -7.55
CA PHE A 205 -26.75 -3.07 -8.08
C PHE A 205 -28.07 -3.88 -8.06
N PRO A 206 -28.98 -3.66 -9.02
CA PRO A 206 -30.34 -4.23 -8.98
C PRO A 206 -30.40 -5.75 -9.20
N THR A 207 -29.37 -6.33 -9.82
CA THR A 207 -29.30 -7.74 -10.24
C THR A 207 -28.07 -8.49 -9.71
N LEU A 208 -27.21 -7.83 -8.94
CA LEU A 208 -25.98 -8.41 -8.40
C LEU A 208 -26.28 -9.19 -7.11
N THR A 209 -25.75 -10.41 -7.02
CA THR A 209 -25.89 -11.26 -5.82
C THR A 209 -24.76 -11.00 -4.81
N GLU A 210 -24.92 -11.46 -3.56
CA GLU A 210 -23.83 -11.44 -2.57
C GLU A 210 -22.61 -12.22 -3.06
N ALA A 211 -22.84 -13.39 -3.66
CA ALA A 211 -21.79 -14.22 -4.24
C ALA A 211 -21.00 -13.45 -5.32
N ASP A 212 -21.70 -12.72 -6.19
CA ASP A 212 -21.05 -11.93 -7.24
C ASP A 212 -20.20 -10.80 -6.66
N LEU A 213 -20.67 -10.13 -5.60
CA LEU A 213 -19.91 -9.08 -4.94
C LEU A 213 -18.60 -9.64 -4.35
N VAL A 214 -18.67 -10.76 -3.63
CA VAL A 214 -17.48 -11.39 -3.04
C VAL A 214 -16.49 -11.80 -4.11
N ARG A 215 -16.96 -12.40 -5.21
CA ARG A 215 -16.09 -12.75 -6.35
C ARG A 215 -15.44 -11.53 -7.00
N VAL A 216 -16.18 -10.43 -7.18
CA VAL A 216 -15.61 -9.15 -7.67
C VAL A 216 -14.54 -8.64 -6.69
N LEU A 217 -14.82 -8.71 -5.39
CA LEU A 217 -13.89 -8.25 -4.37
C LEU A 217 -12.60 -9.08 -4.34
N HIS A 218 -12.70 -10.41 -4.47
CA HIS A 218 -11.55 -11.30 -4.67
C HIS A 218 -10.81 -11.01 -5.96
N SER A 219 -11.50 -10.68 -7.05
CA SER A 219 -10.85 -10.44 -8.34
C SER A 219 -10.12 -9.09 -8.42
N LEU A 220 -10.55 -8.11 -7.62
CA LEU A 220 -9.90 -6.81 -7.42
C LEU A 220 -8.68 -6.89 -6.49
N PHE A 221 -8.65 -7.85 -5.56
CA PHE A 221 -7.60 -7.96 -4.54
C PHE A 221 -6.17 -8.05 -5.10
N PRO A 222 -5.87 -8.84 -6.15
CA PRO A 222 -4.55 -8.87 -6.77
C PRO A 222 -4.08 -7.49 -7.28
N ALA A 223 -4.97 -6.72 -7.91
CA ALA A 223 -4.66 -5.38 -8.40
C ALA A 223 -4.37 -4.43 -7.23
N PHE A 224 -5.19 -4.50 -6.17
CA PHE A 224 -4.97 -3.76 -4.93
C PHE A 224 -3.61 -4.08 -4.31
N MET A 225 -3.27 -5.36 -4.16
CA MET A 225 -1.99 -5.77 -3.59
C MET A 225 -0.81 -5.24 -4.40
N ASN A 226 -0.87 -5.31 -5.73
CA ASN A 226 0.17 -4.76 -6.60
C ASN A 226 0.29 -3.25 -6.45
N GLY A 227 -0.82 -2.53 -6.31
CA GLY A 227 -0.85 -1.11 -5.98
C GLY A 227 -0.13 -0.80 -4.67
N CYS A 228 -0.47 -1.51 -3.60
CA CYS A 228 0.18 -1.33 -2.29
C CYS A 228 1.68 -1.63 -2.34
N ARG A 229 2.10 -2.67 -3.05
CA ARG A 229 3.53 -3.02 -3.20
C ARG A 229 4.31 -1.98 -3.99
N SER A 230 3.78 -1.58 -5.14
CA SER A 230 4.41 -0.58 -6.01
C SER A 230 4.49 0.78 -5.33
N MET A 231 3.42 1.18 -4.64
CA MET A 231 3.35 2.44 -3.92
C MET A 231 4.18 2.44 -2.65
N GLY A 232 4.19 1.35 -1.88
CA GLY A 232 5.05 1.25 -0.69
C GLY A 232 6.53 1.26 -1.05
N ALA A 233 6.94 0.68 -2.19
CA ALA A 233 8.31 0.82 -2.69
C ALA A 233 8.63 2.26 -3.13
N TYR A 234 7.68 2.96 -3.76
CA TYR A 234 7.86 4.34 -4.22
C TYR A 234 7.89 5.37 -3.08
N LEU A 235 7.09 5.14 -2.04
CA LEU A 235 6.98 5.99 -0.86
C LEU A 235 7.97 5.58 0.25
N TYR A 236 8.73 4.50 0.05
CA TYR A 236 9.72 4.06 1.02
C TYR A 236 10.78 5.15 1.24
N VAL A 237 10.87 5.61 2.49
CA VAL A 237 11.92 6.49 2.99
C VAL A 237 12.70 5.70 4.03
N ASP A 238 14.01 5.65 3.88
CA ASP A 238 14.90 4.96 4.81
C ASP A 238 15.11 5.83 6.06
N LEU A 239 14.15 5.75 6.98
CA LEU A 239 14.15 6.51 8.23
C LEU A 239 15.37 6.15 9.09
N ASP A 240 15.83 4.90 9.05
CA ASP A 240 17.03 4.45 9.76
C ASP A 240 18.29 5.10 9.18
N ALA A 241 18.39 5.21 7.86
CA ALA A 241 19.50 5.92 7.22
C ALA A 241 19.47 7.43 7.55
N GLN A 242 18.29 8.07 7.54
CA GLN A 242 18.19 9.48 7.92
C GLN A 242 18.51 9.70 9.40
N LEU A 243 18.02 8.85 10.29
CA LEU A 243 18.32 8.91 11.72
C LEU A 243 19.81 8.71 11.99
N ARG A 244 20.46 7.78 11.27
CA ARG A 244 21.92 7.59 11.33
C ARG A 244 22.67 8.81 10.83
N GLN A 245 22.24 9.42 9.72
CA GLN A 245 22.84 10.66 9.22
C GLN A 245 22.69 11.80 10.22
N LEU A 246 21.52 11.93 10.86
CA LEU A 246 21.29 12.90 11.91
C LEU A 246 22.18 12.64 13.14
N LEU A 247 22.30 11.39 13.59
CA LEU A 247 23.15 11.02 14.71
C LEU A 247 24.63 11.31 14.43
N LEU A 248 25.09 11.01 13.20
CA LEU A 248 26.46 11.31 12.77
C LEU A 248 26.71 12.82 12.74
N ALA A 249 25.79 13.60 12.16
CA ALA A 249 25.90 15.06 12.12
C ALA A 249 25.90 15.68 13.54
N LEU A 250 25.09 15.13 14.45
CA LEU A 250 25.03 15.59 15.84
C LEU A 250 26.29 15.22 16.63
N GLN A 251 26.89 14.06 16.34
CA GLN A 251 28.17 13.65 16.92
C GLN A 251 29.32 14.53 16.43
N GLU A 252 29.37 14.84 15.12
CA GLU A 252 30.33 15.78 14.54
C GLU A 252 30.21 17.16 15.19
N GLN A 253 28.97 17.66 15.36
CA GLN A 253 28.72 18.93 16.04
C GLN A 253 29.25 18.95 17.49
N ASN A 254 29.05 17.86 18.25
CA ASN A 254 29.56 17.77 19.62
C ASN A 254 31.10 17.75 19.68
N GLN A 255 31.77 17.10 18.72
CA GLN A 255 33.23 17.13 18.63
C GLN A 255 33.75 18.53 18.32
N ASP A 256 33.12 19.25 17.39
CA ASP A 256 33.51 20.61 17.05
C ASP A 256 33.36 21.58 18.23
N ILE A 257 32.28 21.48 19.01
CA ILE A 257 32.08 22.28 20.22
C ILE A 257 33.19 22.04 21.24
N LEU A 258 33.60 20.77 21.44
CA LEU A 258 34.67 20.43 22.37
C LEU A 258 36.03 21.01 21.94
N LEU A 259 36.30 21.05 20.62
CA LEU A 259 37.50 21.68 20.10
C LEU A 259 37.49 23.20 20.31
N VAL A 260 36.34 23.86 20.08
CA VAL A 260 36.17 25.30 20.37
C VAL A 260 36.42 25.60 21.85
N LEU A 261 35.83 24.81 22.76
CA LEU A 261 36.02 24.98 24.20
C LEU A 261 37.50 24.84 24.60
N ARG A 262 38.20 23.85 24.03
CA ARG A 262 39.64 23.66 24.25
C ARG A 262 40.45 24.86 23.77
N ASP A 263 40.20 25.36 22.57
CA ASP A 263 40.92 26.50 22.00
C ASP A 263 40.68 27.79 22.79
N VAL A 264 39.44 28.02 23.22
CA VAL A 264 39.09 29.15 24.11
C VAL A 264 39.82 29.01 25.45
N GLN A 265 39.87 27.82 26.04
CA GLN A 265 40.57 27.59 27.31
C GLN A 265 42.08 27.83 27.18
N ILE A 266 42.70 27.38 26.10
CA ILE A 266 44.11 27.67 25.79
C ILE A 266 44.32 29.18 25.61
N GLY A 267 43.41 29.87 24.90
CA GLY A 267 43.46 31.32 24.74
C GLY A 267 43.38 32.08 26.07
N VAL A 268 42.45 31.70 26.95
CA VAL A 268 42.30 32.29 28.29
C VAL A 268 43.54 32.05 29.15
N GLN A 269 44.09 30.83 29.14
CA GLN A 269 45.34 30.50 29.86
C GLN A 269 46.53 31.32 29.34
N THR A 270 46.62 31.49 28.02
CA THR A 270 47.68 32.30 27.39
C THR A 270 47.57 33.76 27.84
N ILE A 271 46.36 34.32 27.86
CA ILE A 271 46.11 35.69 28.35
C ILE A 271 46.44 35.81 29.84
N GLN A 272 46.01 34.87 30.67
CA GLN A 272 46.35 34.83 32.10
C GLN A 272 47.87 34.71 32.34
N SER A 273 48.58 33.95 31.52
CA SER A 273 50.04 33.81 31.59
C SER A 273 50.78 35.06 31.10
N SER A 274 50.21 35.83 30.15
CA SER A 274 50.81 37.08 29.67
C SER A 274 50.42 38.32 30.49
N GLY A 275 49.37 38.21 31.32
CA GLY A 275 48.87 39.28 32.20
C GLY A 275 49.61 39.42 33.52
N GLY A 276 50.66 38.62 33.76
CA GLY A 276 51.44 38.63 35.00
C GLY A 276 52.88 39.10 34.80
N GLY A 277 53.10 40.40 34.60
CA GLY A 277 54.44 40.98 34.73
C GLY A 277 54.74 42.12 33.77
N GLY A 278 54.35 43.35 34.13
CA GLY A 278 54.71 44.55 33.39
C GLY A 278 55.06 45.69 34.33
N GLY A 279 56.33 45.79 34.74
CA GLY A 279 56.83 46.91 35.53
C GLY A 279 58.36 46.96 35.68
N GLY A 280 59.06 47.48 34.68
CA GLY A 280 60.23 48.34 34.88
C GLY A 280 61.66 47.79 34.67
N GLY A 281 62.26 48.14 33.52
CA GLY A 281 63.64 48.70 33.46
C GLY A 281 64.79 47.78 33.00
N PRO A 282 65.70 48.25 32.10
CA PRO A 282 66.71 47.42 31.46
C PRO A 282 68.05 47.40 32.23
N ARG A 283 68.74 46.24 32.26
CA ARG A 283 70.17 46.17 32.61
C ARG A 283 70.94 45.18 31.72
N LEU A 284 72.01 45.71 31.13
CA LEU A 284 73.11 45.03 30.44
C LEU A 284 74.13 44.41 31.43
N ALA A 285 75.02 43.56 30.88
CA ALA A 285 76.22 42.89 31.46
C ALA A 285 75.94 41.54 32.14
N THR A 286 76.67 40.43 31.97
CA THR A 286 77.98 40.06 31.37
C THR A 286 78.05 38.50 31.32
N GLY A 287 78.76 37.87 30.36
CA GLY A 287 78.76 36.40 30.10
C GLY A 287 79.55 35.52 31.10
N PRO A 288 80.09 34.31 30.74
CA PRO A 288 79.89 33.51 29.52
C PRO A 288 79.80 31.94 29.74
N ILE A 289 79.53 31.19 28.64
CA ILE A 289 79.99 29.81 28.29
C ILE A 289 79.23 28.52 28.73
N SER A 290 78.86 27.75 27.67
CA SER A 290 78.74 26.26 27.48
C SER A 290 77.54 25.49 28.08
N THR A 291 76.81 24.64 27.35
CA THR A 291 77.21 23.63 26.34
C THR A 291 76.09 23.25 25.34
N SER A 292 76.54 22.83 24.15
CA SER A 292 75.97 21.83 23.20
C SER A 292 74.68 22.07 22.41
N ASN A 293 74.89 22.58 21.18
CA ASN A 293 74.40 22.15 19.85
C ASN A 293 73.27 21.10 19.72
N ILE A 294 72.17 21.52 19.07
CA ILE A 294 71.52 20.78 17.96
C ILE A 294 71.09 21.82 16.90
N PRO A 295 71.42 21.68 15.60
CA PRO A 295 71.03 22.66 14.59
C PRO A 295 69.58 22.43 14.16
N VAL A 296 68.73 23.44 14.34
CA VAL A 296 67.38 23.49 13.76
C VAL A 296 67.49 24.12 12.37
N ALA A 297 67.05 23.37 11.37
CA ALA A 297 66.89 23.82 10.00
C ALA A 297 65.96 25.05 9.96
N THR A 298 66.48 26.14 9.43
CA THR A 298 65.71 27.29 8.94
C THR A 298 64.99 26.88 7.66
N ASP A 299 63.66 26.77 7.71
CA ASP A 299 62.75 27.34 6.71
C ASP A 299 61.29 26.94 7.01
N GLY A 300 60.44 27.94 7.12
CA GLY A 300 59.00 27.76 7.36
C GLY A 300 58.40 28.97 8.03
N GLY A 301 57.98 29.94 7.21
CA GLY A 301 57.42 31.22 7.63
C GLY A 301 56.36 31.09 8.72
N ALA A 302 56.54 31.89 9.78
CA ALA A 302 55.54 32.15 10.79
C ALA A 302 54.33 32.85 10.15
N LEU A 303 53.38 32.08 9.64
CA LEU A 303 52.00 32.52 9.51
C LEU A 303 51.45 32.60 10.94
N GLY A 304 51.53 33.80 11.52
CA GLY A 304 50.82 34.15 12.74
C GLY A 304 49.32 33.96 12.51
N VAL A 305 48.82 32.78 12.86
CA VAL A 305 47.38 32.50 12.89
C VAL A 305 46.84 33.28 14.08
N THR A 306 46.32 34.48 13.81
CA THR A 306 45.63 35.27 14.83
C THR A 306 44.44 34.48 15.36
N PRO A 307 44.19 34.50 16.69
CA PRO A 307 43.08 33.77 17.32
C PRO A 307 41.72 34.02 16.64
N THR A 308 41.56 35.21 16.06
CA THR A 308 40.38 35.67 15.32
C THR A 308 40.15 34.97 13.98
N GLY A 309 41.20 34.52 13.29
CA GLY A 309 41.08 33.78 12.02
C GLY A 309 40.51 32.37 12.22
N LYS A 310 41.06 31.64 13.20
CA LYS A 310 40.52 30.33 13.62
C LYS A 310 39.10 30.43 14.18
N LEU A 311 38.81 31.50 14.94
CA LEU A 311 37.46 31.71 15.48
C LEU A 311 36.42 31.92 14.37
N LYS A 312 36.77 32.66 13.30
CA LYS A 312 35.88 32.83 12.13
C LYS A 312 35.69 31.53 11.36
N GLU A 313 36.74 30.73 11.19
CA GLU A 313 36.62 29.43 10.52
C GLU A 313 35.77 28.45 11.33
N LEU A 314 35.95 28.39 12.64
CA LEU A 314 35.13 27.58 13.55
C LEU A 314 33.68 28.04 13.57
N GLN A 315 33.43 29.36 13.58
CA GLN A 315 32.09 29.92 13.51
C GLN A 315 31.40 29.57 12.18
N ALA A 316 32.14 29.54 11.06
CA ALA A 316 31.62 29.11 9.77
C ALA A 316 31.25 27.62 9.76
N ARG A 317 32.09 26.75 10.34
CA ARG A 317 31.81 25.30 10.48
C ARG A 317 30.58 25.03 11.35
N LEU A 318 30.44 25.76 12.45
CA LEU A 318 29.30 25.62 13.36
C LEU A 318 27.99 26.10 12.73
N HIS A 319 28.02 27.18 11.92
CA HIS A 319 26.88 27.61 11.12
C HIS A 319 26.48 26.60 10.04
N HIS A 320 27.45 26.02 9.34
CA HIS A 320 27.21 24.98 8.34
C HIS A 320 26.56 23.74 8.97
N SER A 321 27.12 23.25 10.08
CA SER A 321 26.57 22.10 10.80
C SER A 321 25.15 22.33 11.35
N ASN A 322 24.88 23.52 11.91
CA ASN A 322 23.54 23.90 12.35
C ASN A 322 22.52 23.89 11.19
N GLY A 323 22.94 24.28 9.99
CA GLY A 323 22.13 24.20 8.77
C GLY A 323 21.76 22.75 8.41
N THR A 324 22.72 21.84 8.46
CA THR A 324 22.52 20.41 8.18
C THR A 324 21.54 19.77 9.17
N VAL A 325 21.68 20.06 10.46
CA VAL A 325 20.77 19.55 11.50
C VAL A 325 19.37 20.13 11.34
N ALA A 326 19.24 21.42 11.03
CA ALA A 326 17.93 22.04 10.78
C ALA A 326 17.22 21.42 9.55
N GLN A 327 17.96 21.09 8.49
CA GLN A 327 17.42 20.41 7.32
C GLN A 327 16.95 18.99 7.64
N ALA A 328 17.74 18.22 8.41
CA ALA A 328 17.38 16.87 8.83
C ALA A 328 16.17 16.86 9.80
N VAL A 329 16.03 17.85 10.67
CA VAL A 329 14.84 18.00 11.53
C VAL A 329 13.61 18.36 10.70
N GLN A 330 13.76 19.20 9.67
CA GLN A 330 12.66 19.54 8.76
C GLN A 330 12.19 18.32 7.93
N SER A 331 13.12 17.48 7.45
CA SER A 331 12.74 16.25 6.73
C SER A 331 11.94 15.30 7.61
N LEU A 332 12.37 15.08 8.86
CA LEU A 332 11.65 14.25 9.83
C LEU A 332 10.25 14.81 10.16
N LYS A 333 10.10 16.12 10.29
CA LYS A 333 8.80 16.77 10.57
C LYS A 333 7.84 16.64 9.38
N GLN A 334 8.36 16.69 8.17
CA GLN A 334 7.58 16.49 6.95
C GLN A 334 7.14 15.02 6.79
N GLU A 335 7.95 14.09 7.29
CA GLU A 335 7.68 12.65 7.29
C GLU A 335 6.60 12.24 8.29
N GLN A 336 6.62 12.76 9.52
CA GLN A 336 5.55 12.55 10.52
C GLN A 336 4.17 12.95 9.97
N LYS A 337 4.12 14.00 9.15
CA LYS A 337 2.88 14.47 8.50
C LYS A 337 2.42 13.53 7.38
N SER A 338 3.34 12.82 6.71
CA SER A 338 3.02 11.91 5.60
C SER A 338 2.61 10.50 6.07
N SER A 339 3.23 9.99 7.15
CA SER A 339 2.95 8.68 7.71
C SER A 339 1.57 8.62 8.38
N GLY A 340 1.12 9.70 9.03
CA GLY A 340 -0.24 9.82 9.56
C GLY A 340 -1.30 9.81 8.45
N LEU A 341 -1.02 10.41 7.29
CA LEU A 341 -2.01 10.61 6.23
C LEU A 341 -2.54 9.29 5.65
N GLY A 342 -1.70 8.27 5.54
CA GLY A 342 -2.10 6.94 5.04
C GLY A 342 -3.00 6.17 6.02
N PHE A 343 -2.69 6.24 7.32
CA PHE A 343 -3.49 5.62 8.37
C PHE A 343 -4.86 6.30 8.55
N TYR A 344 -4.87 7.64 8.60
CA TYR A 344 -6.13 8.41 8.67
C TYR A 344 -6.95 8.29 7.38
N GLY A 345 -6.32 8.18 6.21
CA GLY A 345 -7.00 7.94 4.94
C GLY A 345 -7.70 6.57 4.89
N MET A 346 -7.08 5.53 5.44
CA MET A 346 -7.71 4.20 5.57
C MET A 346 -8.86 4.20 6.59
N ILE A 347 -8.72 4.90 7.71
CA ILE A 347 -9.82 5.07 8.68
C ILE A 347 -10.98 5.86 8.08
N LEU A 348 -10.70 6.91 7.30
CA LEU A 348 -11.73 7.65 6.58
C LEU A 348 -12.43 6.77 5.54
N GLY A 349 -11.66 5.94 4.83
CA GLY A 349 -12.20 4.92 3.93
C GLY A 349 -13.12 3.93 4.67
N TYR A 350 -12.72 3.47 5.85
CA TYR A 350 -13.54 2.63 6.74
C TYR A 350 -14.84 3.33 7.15
N ILE A 351 -14.78 4.60 7.58
CA ILE A 351 -15.98 5.36 7.97
C ILE A 351 -16.93 5.51 6.78
N VAL A 352 -16.42 5.80 5.58
CA VAL A 352 -17.21 5.96 4.36
C VAL A 352 -17.83 4.63 3.91
N ILE A 353 -17.07 3.54 3.95
CA ILE A 353 -17.57 2.19 3.63
C ILE A 353 -18.61 1.76 4.67
N SER A 354 -18.34 1.88 5.97
CA SER A 354 -19.32 1.57 7.02
C SER A 354 -20.59 2.41 6.93
N TYR A 355 -20.53 3.66 6.45
CA TYR A 355 -21.72 4.48 6.20
C TYR A 355 -22.50 4.10 4.94
N LEU A 356 -21.85 3.47 3.95
CA LEU A 356 -22.50 2.99 2.73
C LEU A 356 -23.21 1.64 2.93
N PHE A 357 -22.83 0.90 3.96
CA PHE A 357 -23.33 -0.45 4.28
C PHE A 357 -24.16 -0.50 5.58
N SER A 358 -24.43 0.65 6.21
CA SER A 358 -25.33 0.81 7.35
C SER A 358 -26.56 1.61 6.94
#